data_AF-A0A212CGK0-F1
#
_entry.id   AF-A0A212CGK0-F1
#
_cell.length_a   1.000
_cell.length_b   1.000
_cell.length_c   1.000
_cell.angle_alpha   90.00
_cell.angle_beta   90.00
_cell.angle_gamma   90.00
#
_symmetry.space_group_name_H-M   'P 1'
#
loop_
_entity.id
_entity.type
_entity.pdbx_description
1 polymer ?
#
loop_
_entity_poly.entity_id
_entity_poly.type
_entity_poly.pdbx_seq_one_letter_code
_entity_poly.pdbx_strand_id
1 'polypeptide(L)'
;MAMILGYWDIRGLAHAIRLLLEYTDSNYEEKKYTMGDAPDYNKSQWLNEKSKLGLDFPNLPYLIDGTHKLTQSNAILRHIARKHNMCGETEEEKIRVDLLENQVMDVRLHMARICYSPDFGLKKISAYMQSSRFLPGPLFLKLAVWGNKSQWLNEKFKLGLDFPNLPYLIDGTHKLTQSNAILRYIARKHNMCGETEEEMIRVDILENQVMDVRFAMARICYSPDFLAHAIRLLLEYTDTNYEERQYSVGDAPDYDRSQWLNEKFKLGLDFPNLPYLIDGTHKLTQSNAILRYIARKHNMCGETEEEMIRVDILENQVMDVRFAMVRICYSPDFGSGHVPSEQLREKLKPGFLKEIPEKIKLFSEFLGKRPWFAGDKLTYVDFLVYDVLDMHRIFEPKCLDAFPNLKDFIARFEGLKKISAYMQSSRFLPGPLFLKLAVWGNK
;
A
#
# COMPACT_ATOMS: atom_id res chain seq x y z
N MET A 1 22.32 -8.26 26.40
CA MET A 1 21.37 -9.36 26.16
C MET A 1 21.14 -9.41 24.66
N ALA A 2 21.05 -10.60 24.04
CA ALA A 2 20.75 -10.67 22.61
C ALA A 2 19.35 -10.12 22.35
N MET A 3 19.16 -9.41 21.24
CA MET A 3 17.82 -9.03 20.78
C MET A 3 17.04 -10.28 20.38
N ILE A 4 15.72 -10.27 20.46
CA ILE A 4 14.88 -11.39 20.01
C ILE A 4 14.03 -10.92 18.83
N LEU A 5 14.30 -11.44 17.63
CA LEU A 5 13.48 -11.23 16.44
C LEU A 5 12.46 -12.36 16.31
N GLY A 6 11.17 -12.04 16.27
CA GLY A 6 10.10 -13.00 16.05
C GLY A 6 9.46 -12.85 14.67
N TYR A 7 9.42 -13.93 13.88
CA TYR A 7 8.69 -13.94 12.60
C TYR A 7 8.25 -15.35 12.16
N TRP A 8 7.46 -15.39 11.10
CA TRP A 8 7.19 -16.63 10.36
C TRP A 8 8.49 -17.22 9.80
N ASP A 9 8.57 -18.54 9.70
CA ASP A 9 9.70 -19.26 9.07
C ASP A 9 9.67 -19.16 7.53
N ILE A 10 9.69 -17.91 7.05
CA ILE A 10 9.78 -17.50 5.66
C ILE A 10 10.63 -16.23 5.58
N ARG A 11 11.00 -15.81 4.36
CA ARG A 11 11.70 -14.53 4.15
C ARG A 11 10.81 -13.36 4.57
N GLY A 12 9.70 -13.15 3.86
CA GLY A 12 8.66 -12.16 4.17
C GLY A 12 9.17 -10.79 4.63
N LEU A 13 8.44 -10.16 5.57
CA LEU A 13 8.75 -8.82 6.09
C LEU A 13 10.04 -8.78 6.93
N ALA A 14 10.39 -9.88 7.61
CA ALA A 14 11.57 -9.92 8.46
C ALA A 14 12.89 -10.01 7.68
N HIS A 15 12.88 -10.30 6.37
CA HIS A 15 14.13 -10.46 5.63
C HIS A 15 14.99 -9.20 5.62
N ALA A 16 14.39 -8.01 5.42
CA ALA A 16 15.13 -6.75 5.48
C ALA A 16 15.71 -6.49 6.88
N ILE A 17 14.98 -6.88 7.94
CA ILE A 17 15.44 -6.77 9.33
C ILE A 17 16.64 -7.69 9.56
N ARG A 18 16.57 -8.95 9.12
CA ARG A 18 17.69 -9.90 9.20
C ARG A 18 18.92 -9.33 8.49
N LEU A 19 18.78 -8.85 7.25
CA LEU A 19 19.89 -8.26 6.49
C LEU A 19 20.53 -7.07 7.24
N LEU A 20 19.73 -6.20 7.85
CA LEU A 20 20.26 -5.07 8.62
C LEU A 20 20.95 -5.51 9.91
N LEU A 21 20.40 -6.50 10.62
CA LEU A 21 21.02 -7.07 11.82
C LEU A 21 22.37 -7.72 11.50
N GLU A 22 22.44 -8.52 10.44
CA GLU A 22 23.70 -9.14 9.97
C GLU A 22 24.71 -8.07 9.52
N TYR A 23 24.29 -7.07 8.72
CA TYR A 23 25.18 -6.02 8.23
C TYR A 23 25.82 -5.20 9.37
N THR A 24 25.10 -5.04 10.47
CA THR A 24 25.54 -4.26 11.63
C THR A 24 26.23 -5.10 12.70
N ASP A 25 26.48 -6.39 12.44
CA ASP A 25 27.00 -7.36 13.41
C ASP A 25 26.22 -7.35 14.74
N SER A 26 24.91 -7.07 14.66
CA SER A 26 24.04 -6.96 15.83
C SER A 26 23.78 -8.35 16.43
N ASN A 27 23.95 -8.52 17.74
CA ASN A 27 23.67 -9.80 18.41
C ASN A 27 22.16 -10.02 18.59
N TYR A 28 21.61 -11.04 17.93
CA TYR A 28 20.19 -11.41 18.05
C TYR A 28 19.96 -12.93 17.99
N GLU A 29 18.86 -13.35 18.60
CA GLU A 29 18.26 -14.68 18.45
C GLU A 29 16.96 -14.56 17.63
N GLU A 30 16.67 -15.57 16.82
CA GLU A 30 15.44 -15.60 16.03
C GLU A 30 14.45 -16.65 16.56
N LYS A 31 13.26 -16.18 16.95
CA LYS A 31 12.09 -17.03 17.24
C LYS A 31 11.28 -17.20 15.96
N LYS A 32 11.33 -18.39 15.38
CA LYS A 32 10.58 -18.74 14.16
C LYS A 32 9.27 -19.43 14.50
N TYR A 33 8.19 -18.97 13.87
CA TYR A 33 6.87 -19.57 13.93
C TYR A 33 6.53 -20.25 12.61
N THR A 34 5.99 -21.45 12.64
CA THR A 34 5.55 -22.15 11.42
C THR A 34 4.04 -21.98 11.23
N MET A 35 3.64 -21.91 9.96
CA MET A 35 2.24 -22.03 9.54
C MET A 35 2.05 -23.46 9.01
N GLY A 36 1.00 -24.14 9.47
CA GLY A 36 0.67 -25.47 8.98
C GLY A 36 0.29 -25.48 7.49
N ASP A 37 0.22 -26.68 6.91
CA ASP A 37 -0.10 -26.86 5.51
C ASP A 37 -1.57 -26.53 5.18
N ALA A 38 -1.84 -26.40 3.89
CA ALA A 38 -3.20 -26.30 3.36
C ALA A 38 -4.01 -27.58 3.69
N PRO A 39 -5.34 -27.47 3.84
CA PRO A 39 -6.15 -26.26 3.69
C PRO A 39 -6.28 -25.41 4.97
N ASP A 40 -5.87 -25.95 6.12
CA ASP A 40 -6.18 -25.36 7.42
C ASP A 40 -5.25 -24.20 7.80
N TYR A 41 -4.04 -24.16 7.23
CA TYR A 41 -3.03 -23.11 7.47
C TYR A 41 -2.88 -22.79 8.96
N ASN A 42 -2.67 -23.81 9.79
CA ASN A 42 -2.70 -23.69 11.24
C ASN A 42 -1.67 -22.64 11.74
N LYS A 43 -2.14 -21.65 12.52
CA LYS A 43 -1.31 -20.56 13.07
C LYS A 43 -1.17 -20.64 14.60
N SER A 44 -1.53 -21.77 15.22
CA SER A 44 -1.63 -21.90 16.67
C SER A 44 -0.33 -21.60 17.39
N GLN A 45 0.83 -21.90 16.79
CA GLN A 45 2.14 -21.53 17.40
C GLN A 45 2.22 -20.04 17.72
N TRP A 46 1.88 -19.18 16.76
CA TRP A 46 1.86 -17.73 16.97
C TRP A 46 0.68 -17.29 17.85
N LEU A 47 -0.52 -17.79 17.54
CA LEU A 47 -1.75 -17.34 18.23
C LEU A 47 -1.73 -17.66 19.74
N ASN A 48 -1.07 -18.74 20.15
CA ASN A 48 -0.93 -19.14 21.55
C ASN A 48 0.16 -18.37 22.31
N GLU A 49 1.05 -17.65 21.61
CA GLU A 49 2.15 -16.88 22.21
C GLU A 49 1.93 -15.36 22.17
N LYS A 50 1.28 -14.83 21.12
CA LYS A 50 1.25 -13.38 20.86
C LYS A 50 0.83 -12.50 22.04
N SER A 51 -0.14 -12.95 22.86
CA SER A 51 -0.65 -12.20 24.01
C SER A 51 0.26 -12.27 25.23
N LYS A 52 1.20 -13.22 25.28
CA LYS A 52 2.13 -13.43 26.41
C LYS A 52 3.40 -12.58 26.30
N LEU A 53 3.67 -12.02 25.12
CA LEU A 53 4.89 -11.26 24.84
C LEU A 53 4.86 -9.83 25.41
N GLY A 54 3.67 -9.34 25.80
CA GLY A 54 3.49 -7.96 26.28
C GLY A 54 3.85 -6.93 25.21
N LEU A 55 3.41 -7.17 23.98
CA LEU A 55 3.53 -6.24 22.86
C LEU A 55 2.32 -5.29 22.86
N ASP A 56 2.52 -4.02 22.57
CA ASP A 56 1.43 -3.03 22.50
C ASP A 56 0.42 -3.33 21.40
N PHE A 57 0.92 -3.74 20.22
CA PHE A 57 0.12 -4.19 19.08
C PHE A 57 0.60 -5.58 18.64
N PRO A 58 0.13 -6.68 19.26
CA PRO A 58 0.67 -8.02 19.02
C PRO A 58 0.58 -8.47 17.56
N ASN A 59 1.69 -8.37 16.83
CA ASN A 59 1.80 -8.73 15.43
C ASN A 59 3.23 -9.21 15.08
N LEU A 60 3.39 -9.80 13.89
CA LEU A 60 4.69 -10.21 13.34
C LEU A 60 5.07 -9.31 12.15
N PRO A 61 6.35 -8.91 12.00
CA PRO A 61 7.46 -9.21 12.91
C PRO A 61 7.41 -8.40 14.22
N TYR A 62 8.05 -8.95 15.25
CA TYR A 62 8.38 -8.21 16.47
C TYR A 62 9.89 -8.26 16.75
N LEU A 63 10.41 -7.25 17.44
CA LEU A 63 11.77 -7.21 17.99
C LEU A 63 11.69 -6.89 19.49
N ILE A 64 12.34 -7.69 20.32
CA ILE A 64 12.55 -7.39 21.74
C ILE A 64 14.02 -7.03 21.93
N ASP A 65 14.30 -5.80 22.31
CA ASP A 65 15.64 -5.27 22.57
C ASP A 65 15.69 -4.67 23.97
N GLY A 66 16.11 -5.49 24.95
CA GLY A 66 16.08 -5.13 26.35
C GLY A 66 14.67 -4.81 26.83
N THR A 67 14.42 -3.57 27.23
CA THR A 67 13.11 -3.08 27.67
C THR A 67 12.21 -2.66 26.50
N HIS A 68 12.78 -2.41 25.31
CA HIS A 68 12.02 -1.98 24.14
C HIS A 68 11.41 -3.18 23.43
N LYS A 69 10.09 -3.12 23.17
CA LYS A 69 9.35 -4.17 22.50
C LYS A 69 8.62 -3.59 21.30
N LEU A 70 9.15 -3.86 20.12
CA LEU A 70 8.69 -3.26 18.88
C LEU A 70 7.92 -4.27 18.05
N THR A 71 6.90 -3.78 17.38
CA THR A 71 6.21 -4.47 16.28
C THR A 71 6.27 -3.57 15.06
N GLN A 72 5.81 -4.06 13.90
CA GLN A 72 5.86 -3.36 12.61
C GLN A 72 7.26 -3.34 11.98
N SER A 73 7.38 -3.84 10.76
CA SER A 73 8.70 -4.09 10.15
C SER A 73 9.53 -2.82 9.94
N ASN A 74 8.87 -1.71 9.58
CA ASN A 74 9.56 -0.45 9.34
C ASN A 74 9.97 0.23 10.65
N ALA A 75 9.15 0.14 11.70
CA ALA A 75 9.52 0.62 13.04
C ALA A 75 10.75 -0.13 13.58
N ILE A 76 10.80 -1.45 13.40
CA ILE A 76 11.95 -2.27 13.77
C ILE A 76 13.20 -1.86 12.97
N LEU A 77 13.08 -1.69 11.65
CA LEU A 77 14.18 -1.24 10.80
C LEU A 77 14.72 0.12 11.24
N ARG A 78 13.84 1.09 11.50
CA ARG A 78 14.24 2.43 11.96
C ARG A 78 14.92 2.39 13.32
N HIS A 79 14.43 1.59 14.26
CA HIS A 79 15.05 1.44 15.56
C HIS A 79 16.49 0.89 15.44
N ILE A 80 16.70 -0.18 14.66
CA ILE A 80 18.04 -0.73 14.42
C ILE A 80 18.91 0.31 13.69
N ALA A 81 18.38 0.95 12.64
CA ALA A 81 19.11 1.97 11.90
C ALA A 81 19.54 3.15 12.79
N ARG A 82 18.68 3.63 13.70
CA ARG A 82 19.04 4.70 14.66
C ARG A 82 20.17 4.28 15.59
N LYS A 83 20.16 3.05 16.12
CA LYS A 83 21.25 2.54 16.98
C LYS A 83 22.61 2.54 16.28
N HIS A 84 22.62 2.51 14.95
CA HIS A 84 23.81 2.48 14.10
C HIS A 84 24.01 3.75 13.25
N ASN A 85 23.26 4.84 13.52
CA ASN A 85 23.32 6.10 12.78
C ASN A 85 23.05 5.99 11.26
N MET A 86 22.16 5.07 10.86
CA MET A 86 21.86 4.75 9.44
C MET A 86 20.54 5.36 8.94
N CYS A 87 20.04 6.43 9.55
CA CYS A 87 18.79 7.09 9.15
C CYS A 87 18.98 8.31 8.23
N GLY A 88 20.19 8.53 7.71
CA GLY A 88 20.58 9.74 6.99
C GLY A 88 21.02 10.86 7.94
N GLU A 89 22.03 11.61 7.53
CA GLU A 89 22.63 12.68 8.35
C GLU A 89 22.01 14.03 7.99
N THR A 90 21.87 14.28 6.69
CA THR A 90 21.28 15.51 6.15
C THR A 90 19.76 15.40 5.99
N GLU A 91 19.07 16.54 5.90
CA GLU A 91 17.62 16.53 5.64
C GLU A 91 17.30 15.90 4.28
N GLU A 92 18.13 16.13 3.27
CA GLU A 92 17.96 15.52 1.94
C GLU A 92 18.09 13.99 2.00
N GLU A 93 19.07 13.47 2.75
CA GLU A 93 19.19 12.02 2.95
C GLU A 93 18.00 11.43 3.70
N LYS A 94 17.52 12.11 4.76
CA LYS A 94 16.34 11.68 5.53
C LYS A 94 15.09 11.64 4.65
N ILE A 95 14.89 12.65 3.80
CA ILE A 95 13.80 12.67 2.81
C ILE A 95 13.92 11.47 1.87
N ARG A 96 15.11 11.21 1.32
CA ARG A 96 15.33 10.08 0.40
C ARG A 96 15.05 8.73 1.07
N VAL A 97 15.50 8.55 2.32
CA VAL A 97 15.23 7.34 3.11
C VAL A 97 13.72 7.17 3.33
N ASP A 98 13.03 8.21 3.79
CA ASP A 98 11.58 8.17 4.04
C ASP A 98 10.79 7.84 2.76
N LEU A 99 11.13 8.46 1.63
CA LEU A 99 10.49 8.22 0.34
C LEU A 99 10.70 6.78 -0.14
N LEU A 100 11.94 6.28 -0.09
CA LEU A 100 12.27 4.93 -0.51
C LEU A 100 11.57 3.88 0.36
N GLU A 101 11.57 4.05 1.68
CA GLU A 101 10.94 3.12 2.60
C GLU A 101 9.43 2.98 2.34
N ASN A 102 8.72 4.11 2.18
CA ASN A 102 7.29 4.11 1.89
C ASN A 102 6.99 3.54 0.49
N GLN A 103 7.78 3.90 -0.52
CA GLN A 103 7.60 3.38 -1.88
C GLN A 103 7.84 1.86 -1.95
N VAL A 104 8.84 1.34 -1.24
CA VAL A 104 9.11 -0.10 -1.15
C VAL A 104 7.96 -0.83 -0.48
N MET A 105 7.35 -0.25 0.56
CA MET A 105 6.18 -0.84 1.22
C MET A 105 4.99 -0.92 0.25
N ASP A 106 4.73 0.14 -0.51
CA ASP A 106 3.68 0.13 -1.52
C ASP A 106 3.90 -0.99 -2.54
N VAL A 107 5.10 -1.06 -3.15
CA VAL A 107 5.43 -2.11 -4.12
C VAL A 107 5.24 -3.50 -3.51
N ARG A 108 5.67 -3.69 -2.27
CA ARG A 108 5.52 -4.97 -1.55
C ARG A 108 4.05 -5.33 -1.31
N LEU A 109 3.22 -4.38 -0.89
CA LEU A 109 1.79 -4.60 -0.66
C LEU A 109 1.05 -4.92 -1.96
N HIS A 110 1.43 -4.30 -3.08
CA HIS A 110 0.90 -4.64 -4.39
C HIS A 110 1.25 -6.08 -4.78
N MET A 111 2.51 -6.46 -4.65
CA MET A 111 2.95 -7.83 -4.94
C MET A 111 2.25 -8.86 -4.04
N ALA A 112 2.11 -8.57 -2.74
CA ALA A 112 1.38 -9.45 -1.82
C ALA A 112 -0.08 -9.63 -2.24
N ARG A 113 -0.78 -8.56 -2.64
CA ARG A 113 -2.17 -8.67 -3.12
C ARG A 113 -2.28 -9.58 -4.35
N ILE A 114 -1.30 -9.53 -5.25
CA ILE A 114 -1.23 -10.39 -6.42
C ILE A 114 -1.05 -11.86 -5.99
N CYS A 115 -0.04 -12.14 -5.17
CA CYS A 115 0.29 -13.50 -4.73
C CYS A 115 -0.81 -14.16 -3.88
N TYR A 116 -1.56 -13.37 -3.09
CA TYR A 116 -2.62 -13.87 -2.21
C TYR A 116 -4.02 -13.71 -2.80
N SER A 117 -4.16 -13.23 -4.04
CA SER A 117 -5.45 -13.10 -4.68
C SER A 117 -5.99 -14.49 -5.03
N PRO A 118 -7.18 -14.90 -4.54
CA PRO A 118 -7.80 -16.15 -4.96
C PRO A 118 -8.11 -16.16 -6.46
N ASP A 119 -8.20 -14.98 -7.08
CA ASP A 119 -8.42 -14.77 -8.50
C ASP A 119 -7.15 -14.78 -9.35
N PHE A 120 -5.97 -14.97 -8.74
CA PHE A 120 -4.70 -15.00 -9.47
C PHE A 120 -4.72 -16.18 -10.46
N GLY A 121 -4.93 -15.85 -11.75
CA GLY A 121 -5.20 -16.80 -12.83
C GLY A 121 -6.69 -16.93 -13.21
N LEU A 122 -7.59 -17.08 -12.23
CA LEU A 122 -9.00 -17.43 -12.47
C LEU A 122 -9.87 -16.32 -13.05
N LYS A 123 -9.66 -15.03 -12.70
CA LYS A 123 -10.46 -13.94 -13.28
C LYS A 123 -10.18 -13.71 -14.76
N LYS A 124 -8.93 -13.87 -15.21
CA LYS A 124 -8.58 -13.78 -16.64
C LYS A 124 -9.10 -14.99 -17.40
N ILE A 125 -9.07 -16.18 -16.81
CA ILE A 125 -9.65 -17.40 -17.39
C ILE A 125 -11.17 -17.28 -17.45
N SER A 126 -11.84 -16.86 -16.37
CA SER A 126 -13.28 -16.65 -16.31
C SER A 126 -13.75 -15.53 -17.26
N ALA A 127 -13.05 -14.38 -17.29
CA ALA A 127 -13.35 -13.30 -18.23
C ALA A 127 -13.05 -13.68 -19.69
N TYR A 128 -12.03 -14.52 -19.93
CA TYR A 128 -11.86 -15.16 -21.23
C TYR A 128 -13.07 -16.02 -21.53
N MET A 129 -13.41 -16.98 -20.65
CA MET A 129 -14.53 -17.93 -20.73
C MET A 129 -15.90 -17.27 -20.95
N GLN A 130 -16.10 -16.05 -20.45
CA GLN A 130 -17.33 -15.27 -20.61
C GLN A 130 -17.27 -14.26 -21.78
N SER A 131 -16.10 -14.04 -22.38
CA SER A 131 -15.95 -13.13 -23.52
C SER A 131 -16.29 -13.81 -24.84
N SER A 132 -16.63 -13.02 -25.87
CA SER A 132 -16.77 -13.51 -27.26
C SER A 132 -15.49 -14.12 -27.85
N ARG A 133 -14.36 -14.05 -27.12
CA ARG A 133 -13.09 -14.68 -27.49
C ARG A 133 -13.01 -16.13 -27.00
N PHE A 134 -13.84 -16.55 -26.06
CA PHE A 134 -13.92 -17.95 -25.65
C PHE A 134 -14.74 -18.75 -26.64
N LEU A 135 -14.25 -19.93 -26.97
CA LEU A 135 -14.85 -20.84 -27.92
C LEU A 135 -15.53 -21.97 -27.13
N PRO A 136 -16.82 -21.87 -26.80
CA PRO A 136 -17.53 -22.87 -25.98
C PRO A 136 -17.76 -24.19 -26.72
N GLY A 137 -17.56 -24.20 -28.04
CA GLY A 137 -17.56 -25.40 -28.86
C GLY A 137 -17.74 -25.10 -30.35
N PRO A 138 -17.35 -26.03 -31.23
CA PRO A 138 -16.65 -27.29 -30.92
C PRO A 138 -15.17 -27.03 -30.63
N LEU A 139 -14.53 -27.91 -29.84
CA LEU A 139 -13.07 -27.92 -29.60
C LEU A 139 -12.23 -28.05 -30.90
N PHE A 140 -12.87 -28.21 -32.05
CA PHE A 140 -12.26 -28.33 -33.37
C PHE A 140 -12.96 -27.43 -34.39
N LEU A 141 -12.19 -26.87 -35.33
CA LEU A 141 -12.71 -26.16 -36.52
C LEU A 141 -13.59 -27.09 -37.38
N LYS A 142 -14.47 -26.52 -38.21
CA LYS A 142 -15.31 -27.17 -39.27
C LYS A 142 -14.53 -27.98 -40.34
N LEU A 143 -13.28 -28.34 -40.05
CA LEU A 143 -12.37 -29.15 -40.84
C LEU A 143 -12.03 -30.48 -40.14
N ALA A 144 -12.57 -30.74 -38.95
CA ALA A 144 -12.61 -32.09 -38.40
C ALA A 144 -13.45 -32.97 -39.32
N VAL A 145 -12.99 -34.20 -39.60
CA VAL A 145 -13.62 -35.16 -40.53
C VAL A 145 -14.83 -35.83 -39.87
N TRP A 146 -15.74 -34.99 -39.38
CA TRP A 146 -17.18 -35.13 -39.53
C TRP A 146 -17.70 -33.77 -40.02
N GLY A 147 -18.00 -33.67 -41.33
CA GLY A 147 -18.53 -32.47 -41.99
C GLY A 147 -17.53 -31.66 -42.85
N ASN A 148 -17.18 -32.17 -44.02
CA ASN A 148 -16.26 -31.60 -45.03
C ASN A 148 -16.93 -30.40 -45.79
N LYS A 149 -16.30 -29.30 -46.27
CA LYS A 149 -15.28 -29.18 -47.35
C LYS A 149 -14.65 -27.76 -47.50
N SER A 150 -13.31 -27.71 -47.58
CA SER A 150 -12.40 -26.97 -48.50
C SER A 150 -12.48 -25.44 -48.74
N GLN A 151 -11.53 -24.68 -48.17
CA GLN A 151 -10.66 -23.72 -48.91
C GLN A 151 -9.54 -23.06 -48.06
N TRP A 152 -9.72 -22.87 -46.75
CA TRP A 152 -8.81 -22.04 -45.93
C TRP A 152 -7.48 -22.70 -45.50
N LEU A 153 -7.41 -24.04 -45.44
CA LEU A 153 -6.19 -24.76 -45.05
C LEU A 153 -5.08 -24.73 -46.12
N ASN A 154 -5.42 -24.44 -47.38
CA ASN A 154 -4.45 -24.49 -48.49
C ASN A 154 -3.56 -23.23 -48.61
N GLU A 155 -3.87 -22.13 -47.92
CA GLU A 155 -3.04 -20.92 -47.94
C GLU A 155 -2.04 -20.86 -46.76
N LYS A 156 -2.37 -21.49 -45.62
CA LYS A 156 -1.52 -21.49 -44.40
C LYS A 156 -0.13 -22.13 -44.63
N PHE A 157 -0.04 -23.06 -45.56
CA PHE A 157 1.21 -23.75 -45.93
C PHE A 157 2.00 -23.04 -47.05
N LYS A 158 1.45 -22.01 -47.71
CA LYS A 158 2.15 -21.26 -48.77
C LYS A 158 3.09 -20.18 -48.21
N LEU A 159 2.93 -19.82 -46.93
CA LEU A 159 3.74 -18.80 -46.28
C LEU A 159 5.09 -19.33 -45.77
N GLY A 160 5.34 -20.65 -45.81
CA GLY A 160 6.60 -21.27 -45.38
C GLY A 160 7.04 -20.88 -43.96
N LEU A 161 6.08 -20.79 -43.03
CA LEU A 161 6.30 -20.56 -41.59
C LEU A 161 6.49 -21.90 -40.89
N ASP A 162 7.48 -22.02 -40.00
CA ASP A 162 7.74 -23.28 -39.26
C ASP A 162 6.59 -23.65 -38.31
N PHE A 163 5.90 -22.65 -37.74
CA PHE A 163 4.73 -22.83 -36.87
C PHE A 163 3.69 -21.74 -37.14
N PRO A 164 2.51 -22.02 -37.73
CA PRO A 164 1.66 -20.98 -38.28
C PRO A 164 0.64 -20.44 -37.25
N ASN A 165 1.12 -19.78 -36.19
CA ASN A 165 0.30 -19.12 -35.15
C ASN A 165 0.42 -17.58 -35.20
N LEU A 166 -0.65 -16.86 -34.82
CA LEU A 166 -0.69 -15.39 -34.72
C LEU A 166 -0.36 -14.92 -33.28
N PRO A 167 0.28 -13.75 -33.10
CA PRO A 167 0.81 -12.88 -34.16
C PRO A 167 2.07 -13.48 -34.80
N TYR A 168 2.27 -13.16 -36.08
CA TYR A 168 3.48 -13.48 -36.85
C TYR A 168 4.06 -12.21 -37.49
N LEU A 169 5.37 -12.21 -37.73
CA LEU A 169 6.11 -11.17 -38.44
C LEU A 169 6.86 -11.83 -39.60
N ILE A 170 6.74 -11.28 -40.80
CA ILE A 170 7.58 -11.66 -41.95
C ILE A 170 8.39 -10.44 -42.36
N ASP A 171 9.72 -10.58 -42.31
CA ASP A 171 10.68 -9.53 -42.62
C ASP A 171 11.80 -10.10 -43.50
N GLY A 172 11.65 -9.90 -44.81
CA GLY A 172 12.49 -10.55 -45.82
C GLY A 172 12.38 -12.08 -45.77
N THR A 173 13.51 -12.75 -45.57
CA THR A 173 13.56 -14.22 -45.40
C THR A 173 13.22 -14.70 -44.00
N HIS A 174 13.14 -13.80 -43.01
CA HIS A 174 12.85 -14.14 -41.63
C HIS A 174 11.35 -14.19 -41.41
N LYS A 175 10.88 -15.31 -40.83
CA LYS A 175 9.47 -15.54 -40.58
C LYS A 175 9.31 -16.01 -39.15
N LEU A 176 8.75 -15.15 -38.31
CA LEU A 176 8.70 -15.33 -36.87
C LEU A 176 7.26 -15.43 -36.41
N THR A 177 7.01 -16.29 -35.43
CA THR A 177 5.71 -16.39 -34.76
C THR A 177 5.92 -16.27 -33.25
N GLN A 178 4.86 -15.89 -32.53
CA GLN A 178 4.87 -15.52 -31.11
C GLN A 178 5.45 -14.13 -30.82
N SER A 179 4.69 -13.35 -30.04
CA SER A 179 4.92 -11.93 -29.80
C SER A 179 6.33 -11.62 -29.26
N ASN A 180 6.88 -12.47 -28.40
CA ASN A 180 8.18 -12.25 -27.77
C ASN A 180 9.34 -12.49 -28.75
N ALA A 181 9.22 -13.49 -29.64
CA ALA A 181 10.23 -13.73 -30.66
C ALA A 181 10.28 -12.58 -31.68
N ILE A 182 9.10 -12.02 -32.00
CA ILE A 182 8.94 -10.86 -32.89
C ILE A 182 9.56 -9.59 -32.25
N LEU A 183 9.24 -9.31 -31.00
CA LEU A 183 9.78 -8.17 -30.25
C LEU A 183 11.31 -8.23 -30.14
N ARG A 184 11.86 -9.39 -29.76
CA ARG A 184 13.30 -9.60 -29.67
C ARG A 184 14.01 -9.45 -31.02
N TYR A 185 13.39 -9.91 -32.10
CA TYR A 185 13.94 -9.76 -33.44
C TYR A 185 13.99 -8.28 -33.87
N ILE A 186 12.91 -7.52 -33.66
CA ILE A 186 12.88 -6.08 -33.97
C ILE A 186 13.92 -5.34 -33.13
N ALA A 187 14.01 -5.63 -31.83
CA ALA A 187 14.98 -5.01 -30.94
C ALA A 187 16.43 -5.26 -31.41
N ARG A 188 16.76 -6.48 -31.84
CA ARG A 188 18.07 -6.80 -32.41
C ARG A 188 18.32 -6.09 -33.74
N LYS A 189 17.32 -6.06 -34.63
CA LYS A 189 17.42 -5.41 -35.95
C LYS A 189 17.71 -3.90 -35.83
N HIS A 190 17.27 -3.28 -34.74
CA HIS A 190 17.44 -1.85 -34.48
C HIS A 190 18.49 -1.54 -33.39
N ASN A 191 19.34 -2.51 -33.01
CA ASN A 191 20.37 -2.35 -31.95
C ASN A 191 19.84 -1.82 -30.61
N MET A 192 18.64 -2.24 -30.22
CA MET A 192 17.96 -1.81 -28.98
C MET A 192 18.09 -2.81 -27.83
N CYS A 193 19.01 -3.78 -27.90
CA CYS A 193 19.16 -4.85 -26.91
C CYS A 193 20.23 -4.60 -25.83
N GLY A 194 20.95 -3.48 -25.87
CA GLY A 194 22.17 -3.27 -25.08
C GLY A 194 23.40 -3.80 -25.82
N GLU A 195 24.56 -3.19 -25.57
CA GLU A 195 25.82 -3.51 -26.28
C GLU A 195 26.66 -4.53 -25.51
N THR A 196 26.44 -4.65 -24.20
CA THR A 196 27.13 -5.59 -23.31
C THR A 196 26.20 -6.71 -22.82
N GLU A 197 26.77 -7.84 -22.41
CA GLU A 197 26.02 -8.99 -21.87
C GLU A 197 25.18 -8.62 -20.63
N GLU A 198 25.70 -7.74 -19.79
CA GLU A 198 24.98 -7.24 -18.61
C GLU A 198 23.78 -6.34 -18.98
N GLU A 199 23.92 -5.50 -20.02
CA GLU A 199 22.82 -4.69 -20.53
C GLU A 199 21.74 -5.54 -21.20
N MET A 200 22.13 -6.57 -21.95
CA MET A 200 21.21 -7.54 -22.54
C MET A 200 20.39 -8.28 -21.45
N ILE A 201 21.03 -8.68 -20.35
CA ILE A 201 20.34 -9.31 -19.20
C ILE A 201 19.38 -8.32 -18.52
N ARG A 202 19.77 -7.05 -18.36
CA ARG A 202 18.91 -6.01 -17.77
C ARG A 202 17.70 -5.69 -18.65
N VAL A 203 17.87 -5.65 -19.97
CA VAL A 203 16.77 -5.46 -20.93
C VAL A 203 15.80 -6.64 -20.89
N ASP A 204 16.29 -7.89 -20.80
CA ASP A 204 15.45 -9.08 -20.64
C ASP A 204 14.69 -9.11 -19.30
N ILE A 205 15.29 -8.61 -18.21
CA ILE A 205 14.61 -8.45 -16.92
C ILE A 205 13.54 -7.34 -17.00
N LEU A 206 13.85 -6.22 -17.64
CA LEU A 206 12.91 -5.11 -17.82
C LEU A 206 11.71 -5.50 -18.70
N GLU A 207 11.94 -6.24 -19.78
CA GLU A 207 10.90 -6.73 -20.70
C GLU A 207 9.89 -7.62 -19.96
N ASN A 208 10.37 -8.53 -19.10
CA ASN A 208 9.53 -9.39 -18.29
C ASN A 208 8.82 -8.62 -17.16
N GLN A 209 9.49 -7.66 -16.50
CA GLN A 209 8.88 -6.85 -15.43
C GLN A 209 7.82 -5.86 -15.94
N VAL A 210 8.02 -5.25 -17.10
CA VAL A 210 7.07 -4.30 -17.70
C VAL A 210 5.74 -4.97 -18.06
N MET A 211 5.76 -6.26 -18.38
CA MET A 211 4.55 -7.06 -18.65
C MET A 211 3.77 -7.44 -17.38
N ASP A 212 4.46 -7.67 -16.25
CA ASP A 212 3.83 -7.92 -14.95
C ASP A 212 3.23 -6.64 -14.34
N VAL A 213 3.92 -5.51 -14.48
CA VAL A 213 3.42 -4.19 -14.04
C VAL A 213 2.18 -3.77 -14.85
N ARG A 214 2.13 -4.08 -16.15
CA ARG A 214 1.00 -3.71 -17.04
C ARG A 214 -0.34 -4.30 -16.61
N PHE A 215 -0.37 -5.46 -15.95
CA PHE A 215 -1.59 -6.09 -15.45
C PHE A 215 -1.87 -5.82 -13.97
N ALA A 216 -0.86 -5.41 -13.19
CA ALA A 216 -1.02 -4.96 -11.81
C ALA A 216 -1.64 -3.55 -11.69
N MET A 217 -1.61 -2.74 -12.76
CA MET A 217 -2.02 -1.32 -12.75
C MET A 217 -3.54 -1.05 -12.89
N ALA A 218 -4.40 -2.08 -12.83
CA ALA A 218 -5.85 -1.88 -12.86
C ALA A 218 -6.44 -1.67 -11.45
N ARG A 219 -6.70 -0.40 -11.12
CA ARG A 219 -7.54 0.13 -10.01
C ARG A 219 -6.96 0.06 -8.60
N ILE A 220 -6.12 1.03 -8.26
CA ILE A 220 -6.11 1.65 -6.92
C ILE A 220 -6.14 3.16 -7.15
N CYS A 221 -7.26 3.81 -6.80
CA CYS A 221 -7.40 5.26 -6.81
C CYS A 221 -7.42 5.73 -5.36
N TYR A 222 -6.42 6.49 -4.94
CA TYR A 222 -6.38 7.11 -3.62
C TYR A 222 -7.15 8.44 -3.64
N SER A 223 -7.90 8.72 -2.57
CA SER A 223 -8.56 10.02 -2.38
C SER A 223 -7.55 11.07 -1.94
N PRO A 224 -7.55 12.28 -2.54
CA PRO A 224 -6.80 13.43 -2.03
C PRO A 224 -7.11 13.68 -0.55
N ASP A 225 -8.38 13.56 -0.14
CA ASP A 225 -8.79 13.94 1.21
C ASP A 225 -8.41 12.93 2.28
N PHE A 226 -8.45 11.64 1.95
CA PHE A 226 -8.17 10.56 2.89
C PHE A 226 -6.73 10.54 3.42
N LEU A 227 -5.76 10.79 2.54
CA LEU A 227 -4.33 10.73 2.90
C LEU A 227 -3.74 12.11 3.20
N ALA A 228 -4.44 13.20 2.86
CA ALA A 228 -4.01 14.56 3.14
C ALA A 228 -4.63 15.16 4.40
N HIS A 229 -5.66 14.56 5.01
CA HIS A 229 -6.32 15.14 6.19
C HIS A 229 -5.34 15.42 7.34
N ALA A 230 -4.55 14.42 7.75
CA ALA A 230 -3.51 14.61 8.77
C ALA A 230 -2.45 15.64 8.37
N ILE A 231 -2.10 15.74 7.08
CA ILE A 231 -1.14 16.73 6.55
C ILE A 231 -1.71 18.14 6.70
N ARG A 232 -2.95 18.37 6.26
CA ARG A 232 -3.63 19.67 6.39
C ARG A 232 -3.71 20.09 7.84
N LEU A 233 -4.18 19.21 8.73
CA LEU A 233 -4.23 19.48 10.17
C LEU A 233 -2.85 19.87 10.72
N LEU A 234 -1.78 19.17 10.32
CA LEU A 234 -0.43 19.48 10.76
C LEU A 234 0.09 20.83 10.21
N LEU A 235 -0.16 21.13 8.94
CA LEU A 235 0.16 22.43 8.34
C LEU A 235 -0.54 23.58 9.08
N GLU A 236 -1.83 23.41 9.39
CA GLU A 236 -2.62 24.38 10.16
C GLU A 236 -2.10 24.54 11.59
N TYR A 237 -1.81 23.44 12.28
CA TYR A 237 -1.26 23.48 13.64
C TYR A 237 0.12 24.14 13.70
N THR A 238 0.96 23.88 12.71
CA THR A 238 2.29 24.48 12.61
C THR A 238 2.25 25.92 12.13
N ASP A 239 1.10 26.41 11.65
CA ASP A 239 0.95 27.71 11.00
C ASP A 239 1.91 27.85 9.80
N THR A 240 2.06 26.74 9.07
CA THR A 240 2.83 26.70 7.83
C THR A 240 2.01 27.36 6.73
N ASN A 241 2.59 28.31 6.00
CA ASN A 241 1.94 28.88 4.83
C ASN A 241 1.95 27.86 3.68
N TYR A 242 0.79 27.53 3.15
CA TYR A 242 0.65 26.59 2.04
C TYR A 242 -0.51 26.97 1.10
N GLU A 243 -0.39 26.55 -0.14
CA GLU A 243 -1.48 26.54 -1.11
C GLU A 243 -1.83 25.09 -1.46
N GLU A 244 -3.11 24.83 -1.67
CA GLU A 244 -3.58 23.48 -1.99
C GLU A 244 -4.01 23.37 -3.46
N ARG A 245 -3.42 22.41 -4.17
CA ARG A 245 -3.87 22.00 -5.51
C ARG A 245 -4.82 20.81 -5.39
N GLN A 246 -6.10 21.04 -5.61
CA GLN A 246 -7.11 19.99 -5.64
C GLN A 246 -7.34 19.48 -7.05
N TYR A 247 -7.18 18.16 -7.23
CA TYR A 247 -7.49 17.48 -8.47
C TYR A 247 -8.85 16.77 -8.36
N SER A 248 -9.81 17.20 -9.17
CA SER A 248 -11.13 16.59 -9.19
C SER A 248 -11.14 15.28 -9.96
N VAL A 249 -11.93 14.31 -9.48
CA VAL A 249 -12.32 13.12 -10.24
C VAL A 249 -13.70 13.34 -10.85
N GLY A 250 -13.81 13.12 -12.15
CA GLY A 250 -15.08 13.20 -12.89
C GLY A 250 -16.14 12.24 -12.34
N ASP A 251 -17.38 12.42 -12.75
CA ASP A 251 -18.47 11.55 -12.33
C ASP A 251 -18.42 10.17 -13.01
N ALA A 252 -19.18 9.24 -12.45
CA ALA A 252 -19.41 7.94 -13.08
C ALA A 252 -20.06 8.11 -14.46
N PRO A 253 -19.80 7.20 -15.42
CA PRO A 253 -18.97 6.00 -15.29
C PRO A 253 -17.48 6.23 -15.57
N ASP A 254 -17.11 7.39 -16.12
CA ASP A 254 -15.78 7.63 -16.67
C ASP A 254 -14.73 7.91 -15.60
N TYR A 255 -15.13 8.53 -14.50
CA TYR A 255 -14.24 8.93 -13.40
C TYR A 255 -12.99 9.63 -13.94
N ASP A 256 -13.17 10.65 -14.78
CA ASP A 256 -12.07 11.34 -15.43
C ASP A 256 -11.03 11.85 -14.42
N ARG A 257 -9.75 11.59 -14.72
CA ARG A 257 -8.60 11.99 -13.89
C ARG A 257 -7.64 12.88 -14.65
N SER A 258 -8.07 13.43 -15.80
CA SER A 258 -7.23 14.22 -16.70
C SER A 258 -6.50 15.36 -15.98
N GLN A 259 -7.16 16.05 -15.03
CA GLN A 259 -6.55 17.13 -14.24
C GLN A 259 -5.22 16.70 -13.59
N TRP A 260 -5.21 15.54 -12.91
CA TRP A 260 -3.98 15.01 -12.31
C TRP A 260 -3.05 14.41 -13.37
N LEU A 261 -3.57 13.58 -14.28
CA LEU A 261 -2.75 12.85 -15.25
C LEU A 261 -1.97 13.79 -16.19
N ASN A 262 -2.51 14.97 -16.47
CA ASN A 262 -1.87 15.99 -17.30
C ASN A 262 -0.69 16.69 -16.61
N GLU A 263 -0.65 16.70 -15.28
CA GLU A 263 0.41 17.34 -14.47
C GLU A 263 1.37 16.34 -13.82
N LYS A 264 0.94 15.09 -13.62
CA LYS A 264 1.63 14.04 -12.84
C LYS A 264 3.14 13.98 -13.06
N PHE A 265 3.59 13.99 -14.31
CA PHE A 265 5.00 13.83 -14.67
C PHE A 265 5.73 15.16 -14.95
N LYS A 266 5.08 16.30 -14.72
CA LYS A 266 5.62 17.65 -14.98
C LYS A 266 6.10 18.36 -13.72
N LEU A 267 5.82 17.79 -12.54
CA LEU A 267 6.15 18.40 -11.24
C LEU A 267 7.59 18.13 -10.80
N GLY A 268 8.29 17.17 -11.42
CA GLY A 268 9.63 16.75 -11.03
C GLY A 268 9.65 15.98 -9.71
N LEU A 269 8.64 15.14 -9.48
CA LEU A 269 8.55 14.21 -8.35
C LEU A 269 9.30 12.93 -8.70
N ASP A 270 10.10 12.39 -7.78
CA ASP A 270 10.84 11.13 -8.00
C ASP A 270 9.89 9.94 -8.17
N PHE A 271 8.85 9.87 -7.34
CA PHE A 271 7.78 8.87 -7.41
C PHE A 271 6.42 9.57 -7.55
N PRO A 272 6.00 9.96 -8.77
CA PRO A 272 4.79 10.76 -8.98
C PRO A 272 3.52 10.10 -8.43
N ASN A 273 2.96 10.68 -7.37
CA ASN A 273 1.75 10.20 -6.70
C ASN A 273 1.04 11.34 -5.94
N LEU A 274 -0.15 11.07 -5.43
CA LEU A 274 -0.87 11.95 -4.50
C LEU A 274 -0.96 11.30 -3.11
N PRO A 275 -0.84 12.07 -2.00
CA PRO A 275 -0.52 13.50 -1.96
C PRO A 275 0.97 13.78 -2.31
N TYR A 276 1.26 15.02 -2.67
CA TYR A 276 2.63 15.55 -2.80
C TYR A 276 2.77 16.87 -2.03
N LEU A 277 4.00 17.23 -1.66
CA LEU A 277 4.39 18.53 -1.12
C LEU A 277 5.56 19.08 -1.93
N ILE A 278 5.48 20.36 -2.32
CA ILE A 278 6.57 21.09 -2.98
C ILE A 278 6.94 22.26 -2.07
N ASP A 279 8.17 22.24 -1.56
CA ASP A 279 8.73 23.28 -0.69
C ASP A 279 10.12 23.67 -1.21
N GLY A 280 10.16 24.73 -2.02
CA GLY A 280 11.36 25.17 -2.73
C GLY A 280 11.93 24.05 -3.62
N THR A 281 13.13 23.59 -3.29
CA THR A 281 13.80 22.49 -4.01
C THR A 281 13.32 21.11 -3.57
N HIS A 282 12.69 20.98 -2.40
CA HIS A 282 12.24 19.69 -1.88
C HIS A 282 10.86 19.34 -2.46
N LYS A 283 10.78 18.15 -3.05
CA LYS A 283 9.57 17.67 -3.73
C LYS A 283 9.26 16.26 -3.27
N LEU A 284 8.28 16.15 -2.38
CA LEU A 284 7.99 14.91 -1.66
C LEU A 284 6.67 14.32 -2.14
N THR A 285 6.61 13.00 -2.22
CA THR A 285 5.37 12.22 -2.26
C THR A 285 5.29 11.34 -1.01
N GLN A 286 4.26 10.50 -0.88
CA GLN A 286 4.01 9.65 0.29
C GLN A 286 3.60 10.45 1.54
N SER A 287 2.39 10.19 2.05
CA SER A 287 1.81 11.00 3.14
C SER A 287 2.65 10.97 4.41
N ASN A 288 3.22 9.81 4.77
CA ASN A 288 4.05 9.69 5.97
C ASN A 288 5.38 10.43 5.82
N ALA A 289 6.00 10.40 4.63
CA ALA A 289 7.24 11.16 4.37
C ALA A 289 6.98 12.67 4.43
N ILE A 290 5.86 13.14 3.88
CA ILE A 290 5.43 14.54 3.98
C ILE A 290 5.19 14.95 5.45
N LEU A 291 4.47 14.13 6.22
CA LEU A 291 4.24 14.38 7.65
C LEU A 291 5.55 14.46 8.44
N ARG A 292 6.47 13.51 8.20
CA ARG A 292 7.81 13.51 8.83
C ARG A 292 8.62 14.74 8.47
N TYR A 293 8.59 15.17 7.21
CA TYR A 293 9.27 16.38 6.75
C TYR A 293 8.78 17.63 7.50
N ILE A 294 7.45 17.82 7.55
CA ILE A 294 6.85 18.94 8.30
C ILE A 294 7.18 18.80 9.80
N ALA A 295 7.03 17.60 10.37
CA ALA A 295 7.29 17.36 11.78
C ALA A 295 8.73 17.66 12.20
N ARG A 296 9.73 17.31 11.37
CA ARG A 296 11.14 17.61 11.64
C ARG A 296 11.42 19.10 11.74
N LYS A 297 10.78 19.93 10.91
CA LYS A 297 10.90 21.40 10.97
C LYS A 297 10.40 22.01 12.28
N HIS A 298 9.57 21.27 13.03
CA HIS A 298 8.94 21.73 14.25
C HIS A 298 9.25 20.84 15.47
N ASN A 299 10.24 19.95 15.38
CA ASN A 299 10.62 19.00 16.45
C ASN A 299 9.47 18.11 16.94
N MET A 300 8.62 17.63 16.03
CA MET A 300 7.40 16.85 16.34
C MET A 300 7.53 15.35 16.05
N CYS A 301 8.74 14.80 15.96
CA CYS A 301 9.00 13.37 15.68
C CYS A 301 9.23 12.50 16.94
N GLY A 302 9.12 13.09 18.14
CA GLY A 302 9.61 12.50 19.40
C GLY A 302 11.02 12.98 19.72
N GLU A 303 11.33 13.18 21.00
CA GLU A 303 12.62 13.71 21.46
C GLU A 303 13.50 12.61 22.08
N THR A 304 12.87 11.63 22.71
CA THR A 304 13.55 10.47 23.29
C THR A 304 13.42 9.22 22.42
N GLU A 305 14.31 8.23 22.59
CA GLU A 305 14.19 6.96 21.86
C GLU A 305 12.85 6.27 22.15
N GLU A 306 12.36 6.32 23.39
CA GLU A 306 11.05 5.76 23.73
C GLU A 306 9.92 6.47 22.96
N GLU A 307 9.92 7.80 22.90
CA GLU A 307 8.92 8.55 22.11
C GLU A 307 9.02 8.23 20.61
N MET A 308 10.23 8.16 20.05
CA MET A 308 10.45 7.82 18.65
C MET A 308 9.97 6.40 18.32
N ILE A 309 10.22 5.42 19.20
CA ILE A 309 9.69 4.05 19.06
C ILE A 309 8.16 4.08 19.04
N ARG A 310 7.53 4.80 19.97
CA ARG A 310 6.07 4.90 20.05
C ARG A 310 5.48 5.54 18.79
N VAL A 311 6.11 6.60 18.28
CA VAL A 311 5.76 7.25 17.01
C VAL A 311 5.86 6.28 15.83
N ASP A 312 6.97 5.56 15.70
CA ASP A 312 7.20 4.64 14.58
C ASP A 312 6.23 3.46 14.56
N ILE A 313 5.97 2.85 15.72
CA ILE A 313 5.00 1.76 15.87
C ILE A 313 3.61 2.24 15.47
N LEU A 314 3.18 3.40 16.01
CA LEU A 314 1.85 3.93 15.73
C LEU A 314 1.66 4.35 14.29
N GLU A 315 2.64 4.99 13.66
CA GLU A 315 2.54 5.36 12.25
C GLU A 315 2.17 4.14 11.39
N ASN A 316 2.88 3.03 11.59
CA ASN A 316 2.64 1.80 10.85
C ASN A 316 1.30 1.15 11.23
N GLN A 317 0.98 1.12 12.54
CA GLN A 317 -0.28 0.56 13.02
C GLN A 317 -1.51 1.32 12.50
N VAL A 318 -1.42 2.66 12.43
CA VAL A 318 -2.46 3.51 11.86
C VAL A 318 -2.66 3.17 10.39
N MET A 319 -1.59 2.95 9.62
CA MET A 319 -1.70 2.55 8.21
C MET A 319 -2.37 1.19 8.03
N ASP A 320 -2.07 0.20 8.87
CA ASP A 320 -2.74 -1.10 8.83
C ASP A 320 -4.25 -0.98 9.05
N VAL A 321 -4.64 -0.21 10.08
CA VAL A 321 -6.05 0.04 10.42
C VAL A 321 -6.74 0.83 9.30
N ARG A 322 -6.06 1.83 8.75
CA ARG A 322 -6.51 2.63 7.61
C ARG A 322 -6.79 1.74 6.38
N PHE A 323 -5.84 0.90 5.99
CA PHE A 323 -5.99 0.02 4.83
C PHE A 323 -7.07 -1.06 5.04
N ALA A 324 -7.30 -1.50 6.27
CA ALA A 324 -8.42 -2.39 6.57
C ALA A 324 -9.77 -1.74 6.25
N MET A 325 -9.96 -0.46 6.61
CA MET A 325 -11.17 0.30 6.25
C MET A 325 -11.29 0.53 4.73
N VAL A 326 -10.18 0.92 4.07
CA VAL A 326 -10.16 1.12 2.61
C VAL A 326 -10.60 -0.12 1.86
N ARG A 327 -10.10 -1.31 2.24
CA ARG A 327 -10.45 -2.58 1.58
C ARG A 327 -11.96 -2.83 1.58
N ILE A 328 -12.67 -2.39 2.61
CA ILE A 328 -14.11 -2.52 2.73
C ILE A 328 -14.82 -1.47 1.90
N CYS A 329 -14.42 -0.21 2.03
CA CYS A 329 -15.04 0.90 1.34
C CYS A 329 -14.84 0.84 -0.19
N TYR A 330 -13.92 0.02 -0.67
CA TYR A 330 -13.69 -0.23 -2.10
C TYR A 330 -13.91 -1.70 -2.48
N SER A 331 -14.51 -2.52 -1.62
CA SER A 331 -14.73 -3.93 -1.94
C SER A 331 -15.75 -4.07 -3.08
N PRO A 332 -15.44 -4.85 -4.13
CA PRO A 332 -16.37 -5.10 -5.22
C PRO A 332 -17.60 -5.89 -4.78
N ASP A 333 -17.55 -6.55 -3.62
CA ASP A 333 -18.65 -7.34 -3.05
C ASP A 333 -19.89 -6.48 -2.72
N PHE A 334 -19.69 -5.16 -2.58
CA PHE A 334 -20.77 -4.21 -2.31
C PHE A 334 -21.33 -3.54 -3.58
N GLY A 335 -20.84 -3.93 -4.76
CA GLY A 335 -21.25 -3.36 -6.04
C GLY A 335 -20.69 -1.95 -6.30
N SER A 336 -21.31 -1.23 -7.23
CA SER A 336 -20.98 0.17 -7.53
C SER A 336 -22.07 1.10 -6.99
N GLY A 337 -21.65 2.23 -6.41
CA GLY A 337 -22.57 3.25 -5.88
C GLY A 337 -22.50 3.38 -4.36
N HIS A 338 -23.09 4.46 -3.84
CA HIS A 338 -23.08 4.76 -2.41
C HIS A 338 -23.97 3.77 -1.64
N VAL A 339 -23.41 3.17 -0.59
CA VAL A 339 -24.04 2.29 0.39
C VAL A 339 -24.02 3.01 1.75
N PRO A 340 -25.19 3.26 2.36
CA PRO A 340 -25.27 3.87 3.69
C PRO A 340 -24.53 3.06 4.76
N SER A 341 -24.01 3.74 5.79
CA SER A 341 -23.22 3.12 6.87
C SER A 341 -23.96 1.95 7.52
N GLU A 342 -25.26 2.10 7.85
CA GLU A 342 -26.10 1.04 8.44
C GLU A 342 -26.09 -0.23 7.57
N GLN A 343 -26.35 -0.08 6.27
CA GLN A 343 -26.45 -1.20 5.34
C GLN A 343 -25.09 -1.86 5.10
N LEU A 344 -24.00 -1.07 5.08
CA LEU A 344 -22.66 -1.63 4.97
C LEU A 344 -22.31 -2.43 6.22
N ARG A 345 -22.62 -1.92 7.41
CA ARG A 345 -22.42 -2.60 8.69
C ARG A 345 -23.20 -3.91 8.78
N GLU A 346 -24.46 -3.94 8.36
CA GLU A 346 -25.27 -5.18 8.33
C GLU A 346 -24.72 -6.25 7.37
N LYS A 347 -24.21 -5.84 6.21
CA LYS A 347 -23.65 -6.74 5.20
C LYS A 347 -22.22 -7.19 5.51
N LEU A 348 -21.46 -6.37 6.24
CA LEU A 348 -20.15 -6.73 6.71
C LEU A 348 -20.29 -7.93 7.64
N LYS A 349 -19.54 -9.00 7.36
CA LYS A 349 -19.57 -10.23 8.15
C LYS A 349 -19.45 -9.87 9.65
N PRO A 350 -20.18 -10.55 10.56
CA PRO A 350 -20.11 -10.30 12.01
C PRO A 350 -18.69 -10.24 12.59
N GLY A 351 -17.69 -10.82 11.92
CA GLY A 351 -16.28 -10.72 12.29
C GLY A 351 -15.71 -9.30 12.21
N PHE A 352 -16.02 -8.49 11.20
CA PHE A 352 -15.38 -7.17 11.05
C PHE A 352 -15.90 -6.14 12.07
N LEU A 353 -17.20 -6.12 12.32
CA LEU A 353 -17.77 -5.28 13.39
C LEU A 353 -17.27 -5.69 14.78
N LYS A 354 -16.93 -6.97 14.98
CA LYS A 354 -16.27 -7.44 16.21
C LYS A 354 -14.80 -7.02 16.28
N GLU A 355 -14.10 -6.97 15.14
CA GLU A 355 -12.69 -6.56 15.08
C GLU A 355 -12.46 -5.06 15.32
N ILE A 356 -13.41 -4.19 14.99
CA ILE A 356 -13.24 -2.73 15.21
C ILE A 356 -13.03 -2.42 16.71
N PRO A 357 -13.93 -2.82 17.64
CA PRO A 357 -13.71 -2.59 19.07
C PRO A 357 -12.40 -3.18 19.59
N GLU A 358 -12.01 -4.36 19.10
CA GLU A 358 -10.74 -4.99 19.48
C GLU A 358 -9.52 -4.18 19.03
N LYS A 359 -9.54 -3.62 17.82
CA LYS A 359 -8.47 -2.75 17.31
C LYS A 359 -8.44 -1.41 18.03
N ILE A 360 -9.59 -0.77 18.25
CA ILE A 360 -9.69 0.51 18.97
C ILE A 360 -9.23 0.36 20.43
N LYS A 361 -9.54 -0.78 21.07
CA LYS A 361 -9.07 -1.10 22.42
C LYS A 361 -7.55 -1.02 22.53
N LEU A 362 -6.80 -1.51 21.54
CA LEU A 362 -5.33 -1.46 21.55
C LEU A 362 -4.80 -0.02 21.56
N PHE A 363 -5.45 0.91 20.84
CA PHE A 363 -5.09 2.33 20.91
C PHE A 363 -5.38 2.92 22.29
N SER A 364 -6.50 2.55 22.91
CA SER A 364 -6.84 3.00 24.27
C SER A 364 -5.81 2.50 25.29
N GLU A 365 -5.42 1.23 25.21
CA GLU A 365 -4.39 0.64 26.08
C GLU A 365 -3.03 1.31 25.86
N PHE A 366 -2.66 1.55 24.59
CA PHE A 366 -1.38 2.18 24.24
C PHE A 366 -1.28 3.64 24.67
N LEU A 367 -2.37 4.41 24.53
CA LEU A 367 -2.45 5.78 25.05
C LEU A 367 -2.34 5.77 26.58
N GLY A 368 -3.08 4.89 27.24
CA GLY A 368 -3.13 4.79 28.69
C GLY A 368 -3.60 6.09 29.32
N LYS A 369 -2.75 6.68 30.17
CA LYS A 369 -3.00 7.95 30.88
C LYS A 369 -2.34 9.17 30.23
N ARG A 370 -1.62 8.99 29.12
CA ARG A 370 -0.85 10.06 28.49
C ARG A 370 -1.80 11.07 27.82
N PRO A 371 -1.42 12.36 27.76
CA PRO A 371 -2.17 13.34 26.99
C PRO A 371 -2.00 13.13 25.48
N TRP A 372 -0.85 12.61 25.05
CA TRP A 372 -0.54 12.35 23.64
C TRP A 372 0.07 10.96 23.48
N PHE A 373 0.05 10.45 22.26
CA PHE A 373 0.38 9.06 22.01
C PHE A 373 1.87 8.74 22.19
N ALA A 374 2.76 9.67 21.82
CA ALA A 374 4.19 9.51 22.04
C ALA A 374 4.58 9.70 23.51
N GLY A 375 3.95 10.65 24.21
CA GLY A 375 4.34 11.05 25.57
C GLY A 375 3.51 12.22 26.08
N ASP A 376 4.18 13.17 26.73
CA ASP A 376 3.53 14.39 27.26
C ASP A 376 3.41 15.50 26.22
N LYS A 377 4.13 15.39 25.10
CA LYS A 377 4.13 16.36 23.99
C LYS A 377 3.40 15.81 22.76
N LEU A 378 2.74 16.72 22.06
CA LEU A 378 2.09 16.44 20.78
C LEU A 378 3.15 16.14 19.71
N THR A 379 2.94 15.10 18.93
CA THR A 379 3.78 14.71 17.79
C THR A 379 2.93 14.56 16.53
N TYR A 380 3.55 14.42 15.36
CA TYR A 380 2.78 14.25 14.12
C TYR A 380 1.94 12.96 14.11
N VAL A 381 2.30 11.96 14.91
CA VAL A 381 1.54 10.70 14.98
C VAL A 381 0.16 10.90 15.59
N ASP A 382 -0.02 11.90 16.46
CA ASP A 382 -1.33 12.22 17.03
C ASP A 382 -2.32 12.70 15.94
N PHE A 383 -1.83 13.36 14.89
CA PHE A 383 -2.64 13.78 13.74
C PHE A 383 -3.09 12.57 12.92
N LEU A 384 -2.21 11.57 12.76
CA LEU A 384 -2.52 10.31 12.10
C LEU A 384 -3.55 9.49 12.89
N VAL A 385 -3.39 9.42 14.22
CA VAL A 385 -4.33 8.70 15.08
C VAL A 385 -5.67 9.42 15.15
N TYR A 386 -5.69 10.75 15.25
CA TYR A 386 -6.94 11.54 15.17
C TYR A 386 -7.73 11.20 13.91
N ASP A 387 -7.10 11.29 12.74
CA ASP A 387 -7.75 11.03 11.45
C ASP A 387 -8.34 9.61 11.38
N VAL A 388 -7.61 8.59 11.83
CA VAL A 388 -8.14 7.21 11.82
C VAL A 388 -9.25 7.01 12.86
N LEU A 389 -9.13 7.56 14.06
CA LEU A 389 -10.18 7.46 15.07
C LEU A 389 -11.45 8.22 14.64
N ASP A 390 -11.29 9.38 14.02
CA ASP A 390 -12.42 10.17 13.50
C ASP A 390 -13.12 9.44 12.36
N MET A 391 -12.38 8.87 11.41
CA MET A 391 -12.97 8.02 10.37
C MET A 391 -13.78 6.86 10.96
N HIS A 392 -13.28 6.19 12.00
CA HIS A 392 -14.02 5.11 12.67
C HIS A 392 -15.24 5.63 13.43
N ARG A 393 -15.15 6.81 14.06
CA ARG A 393 -16.27 7.49 14.71
C ARG A 393 -17.34 7.88 13.70
N ILE A 394 -16.99 8.33 12.50
CA ILE A 394 -17.95 8.62 11.43
C ILE A 394 -18.62 7.32 10.93
N PHE A 395 -17.85 6.24 10.80
CA PHE A 395 -18.35 4.95 10.35
C PHE A 395 -19.26 4.25 11.38
N GLU A 396 -18.83 4.23 12.65
CA GLU A 396 -19.52 3.64 13.79
C GLU A 396 -19.50 4.63 14.98
N PRO A 397 -20.51 5.49 15.11
CA PRO A 397 -20.53 6.58 16.10
C PRO A 397 -20.29 6.18 17.56
N LYS A 398 -20.60 4.93 17.91
CA LYS A 398 -20.44 4.41 19.27
C LYS A 398 -19.11 3.67 19.48
N CYS A 399 -18.21 3.62 18.49
CA CYS A 399 -16.98 2.82 18.59
C CYS A 399 -16.02 3.31 19.69
N LEU A 400 -16.16 4.56 20.14
CA LEU A 400 -15.35 5.14 21.21
C LEU A 400 -16.04 5.15 22.58
N ASP A 401 -17.30 4.71 22.70
CA ASP A 401 -18.07 4.82 23.96
C ASP A 401 -17.44 4.04 25.11
N ALA A 402 -16.79 2.92 24.81
CA ALA A 402 -16.11 2.09 25.80
C ALA A 402 -14.72 2.62 26.21
N PHE A 403 -14.23 3.70 25.57
CA PHE A 403 -12.85 4.18 25.71
C PHE A 403 -12.80 5.68 26.07
N PRO A 404 -13.07 6.05 27.34
CA PRO A 404 -13.10 7.46 27.74
C PRO A 404 -11.81 8.22 27.44
N ASN A 405 -10.64 7.59 27.60
CA ASN A 405 -9.36 8.23 27.30
C ASN A 405 -9.20 8.59 25.81
N LEU A 406 -9.78 7.81 24.90
CA LEU A 406 -9.78 8.13 23.47
C LEU A 406 -10.78 9.25 23.15
N LYS A 407 -11.93 9.30 23.82
CA LYS A 407 -12.84 10.45 23.73
C LYS A 407 -12.17 11.74 24.21
N ASP A 408 -11.44 11.67 25.33
CA ASP A 408 -10.68 12.79 25.87
C ASP A 408 -9.57 13.23 24.91
N PHE A 409 -8.88 12.27 24.27
CA PHE A 409 -7.89 12.57 23.24
C PHE A 409 -8.51 13.32 22.05
N ILE A 410 -9.63 12.85 21.52
CA ILE A 410 -10.34 13.51 20.41
C ILE A 410 -10.74 14.94 20.80
N ALA A 411 -11.37 15.12 21.97
CA ALA A 411 -11.77 16.44 22.45
C ALA A 411 -10.57 17.37 22.67
N ARG A 412 -9.46 16.84 23.21
CA ARG A 412 -8.21 17.59 23.40
C ARG A 412 -7.61 18.04 22.07
N PHE A 413 -7.59 17.15 21.07
CA PHE A 413 -7.06 17.45 19.74
C PHE A 413 -7.90 18.51 19.02
N GLU A 414 -9.24 18.34 19.00
CA GLU A 414 -10.17 19.30 18.40
C GLU A 414 -10.19 20.64 19.15
N GLY A 415 -9.85 20.64 20.43
CA GLY A 415 -9.71 21.83 21.27
C GLY A 415 -8.41 22.60 21.10
N LEU A 416 -7.43 22.08 20.34
CA LEU A 416 -6.21 22.83 20.03
C LEU A 416 -6.58 24.10 19.25
N LYS A 417 -6.20 25.28 19.76
CA LYS A 417 -6.65 26.59 19.23
C LYS A 417 -6.61 26.70 17.70
N LYS A 418 -5.50 26.28 17.08
CA LYS A 418 -5.30 26.33 15.62
C LYS A 418 -6.17 25.31 14.87
N ILE A 419 -6.31 24.09 15.42
CA ILE A 419 -7.19 23.05 14.86
C ILE A 419 -8.65 23.46 14.95
N SER A 420 -9.10 23.93 16.12
CA SER A 420 -10.46 24.41 16.34
C SER A 420 -10.82 25.55 15.38
N ALA A 421 -9.91 26.51 15.20
CA ALA A 421 -10.08 27.60 14.24
C ALA A 421 -10.14 27.10 12.79
N TYR A 422 -9.27 26.16 12.42
CA TYR A 422 -9.29 25.56 11.09
C TYR A 422 -10.61 24.82 10.82
N MET A 423 -11.08 23.98 11.74
CA MET A 423 -12.33 23.21 11.62
C MET A 423 -13.59 24.09 11.48
N GLN A 424 -13.54 25.33 11.97
CA GLN A 424 -14.61 26.33 11.82
C GLN A 424 -14.50 27.15 10.53
N SER A 425 -13.38 27.04 9.81
CA SER A 425 -13.14 27.80 8.59
C SER A 425 -13.73 27.12 7.35
N SER A 426 -13.95 27.90 6.29
CA SER A 426 -14.39 27.37 4.98
C SER A 426 -13.34 26.50 4.28
N ARG A 427 -12.09 26.47 4.77
CA ARG A 427 -11.02 25.61 4.25
C ARG A 427 -11.09 24.19 4.79
N PHE A 428 -11.84 23.96 5.89
CA PHE A 428 -11.98 22.63 6.45
C PHE A 428 -12.83 21.75 5.52
N LEU A 429 -12.29 20.56 5.23
CA LEU A 429 -12.96 19.55 4.41
C LEU A 429 -13.41 18.39 5.32
N PRO A 430 -14.67 18.40 5.80
CA PRO A 430 -15.21 17.31 6.61
C PRO A 430 -15.51 16.04 5.80
N GLY A 431 -15.56 16.16 4.47
CA GLY A 431 -15.81 15.07 3.53
C GLY A 431 -15.76 15.59 2.08
N PRO A 432 -15.82 14.70 1.09
CA PRO A 432 -15.91 13.24 1.22
C PRO A 432 -14.62 12.59 1.75
N LEU A 433 -14.75 11.52 2.55
CA LEU A 433 -13.60 10.79 3.09
C LEU A 433 -12.85 10.00 2.02
N PHE A 434 -13.56 9.47 1.03
CA PHE A 434 -13.05 8.63 -0.04
C PHE A 434 -13.45 9.16 -1.41
N LEU A 435 -12.82 8.66 -2.49
CA LEU A 435 -13.20 9.05 -3.84
C LEU A 435 -14.60 8.55 -4.19
N LYS A 436 -15.18 9.15 -5.24
CA LYS A 436 -16.45 8.75 -5.87
C LYS A 436 -16.58 7.25 -6.19
N LEU A 437 -15.45 6.54 -6.34
CA LEU A 437 -15.42 5.09 -6.61
C LEU A 437 -15.71 4.24 -5.36
N ALA A 438 -15.50 4.77 -4.15
CA ALA A 438 -15.80 4.04 -2.93
C ALA A 438 -17.30 3.83 -2.80
N VAL A 439 -17.70 2.74 -2.17
CA VAL A 439 -19.10 2.47 -1.84
C VAL A 439 -19.53 3.22 -0.58
N TRP A 440 -18.60 3.71 0.23
CA TRP A 440 -18.88 4.46 1.46
C TRP A 440 -17.93 5.66 1.60
N GLY A 441 -18.37 6.71 2.29
CA GLY A 441 -17.59 7.92 2.53
C GLY A 441 -17.27 8.74 1.28
N ASN A 442 -17.99 8.50 0.18
CA ASN A 442 -17.75 9.12 -1.13
C ASN A 442 -18.58 10.40 -1.39
N LYS A 443 -19.29 10.89 -0.37
CA LYS A 443 -20.19 12.05 -0.41
C LYS A 443 -19.86 13.02 0.71
#